data_AF-A0A7Y9H155-F1
#
_entry.id   AF-A0A7Y9H155-F1
#
_cell.length_a   1.000
_cell.length_b   1.000
_cell.length_c   1.000
_cell.angle_alpha   90.00
_cell.angle_beta   90.00
_cell.angle_gamma   90.00
#
_symmetry.space_group_name_H-M   'P 1'
#
loop_
_entity.id
_entity.type
_entity.pdbx_description
1 polymer ?
#
loop_
_entity_poly.entity_id
_entity_poly.type
_entity_poly.pdbx_seq_one_letter_code
_entity_poly.pdbx_strand_id
1 'polypeptide(L)'
;MAVMGTETQPATQAPARRRPWLALLVAALGTAPYAVGLLLPYYANGLQDRPAGTSLYLYDLAGLWPYDTVLGGVITFGMLVGMPLAPFVSAGVAMWSGFSLWDARRTLPGTGVATYVLAVLLAIGSIAWLATPLATELVAWFLD
;
A
#
# COMPACT_ATOMS: atom_id res chain seq x y z
N MET A 1 31.68 -36.75 43.43
CA MET A 1 31.70 -36.62 41.96
C MET A 1 30.37 -36.06 41.52
N ALA A 2 30.29 -34.75 41.26
CA ALA A 2 29.08 -34.12 40.74
C ALA A 2 29.24 -34.00 39.22
N VAL A 3 28.34 -34.64 38.47
CA VAL A 3 28.28 -34.53 37.01
C VAL A 3 27.74 -33.15 36.68
N MET A 4 28.61 -32.32 36.10
CA MET A 4 28.29 -30.98 35.63
C MET A 4 27.38 -31.15 34.41
N GLY A 5 26.08 -30.91 34.60
CA GLY A 5 25.08 -30.92 33.53
C GLY A 5 25.48 -29.89 32.49
N THR A 6 25.72 -30.34 31.25
CA THR A 6 25.98 -29.48 30.11
C THR A 6 24.67 -28.73 29.82
N GLU A 7 24.55 -27.50 30.31
CA GLU A 7 23.50 -26.58 29.87
C GLU A 7 23.67 -26.38 28.37
N THR A 8 22.86 -27.09 27.59
CA THR A 8 22.66 -26.86 26.17
C THR A 8 22.07 -25.46 26.03
N GLN A 9 22.95 -24.48 25.84
CA GLN A 9 22.57 -23.12 25.48
C GLN A 9 21.67 -23.21 24.24
N PRO A 10 20.39 -22.80 24.31
CA PRO A 10 19.51 -22.90 23.16
C PRO A 10 20.12 -22.09 22.04
N ALA A 11 20.43 -22.77 20.94
CA ALA A 11 20.97 -22.16 19.74
C ALA A 11 20.11 -20.95 19.40
N THR A 12 20.66 -19.76 19.60
CA THR A 12 20.02 -18.50 19.24
C THR A 12 19.75 -18.61 17.75
N GLN A 13 18.48 -18.79 17.38
CA GLN A 13 18.08 -18.90 15.98
C GLN A 13 18.70 -17.71 15.25
N ALA A 14 19.52 -17.99 14.24
CA ALA A 14 20.09 -16.94 13.40
C ALA A 14 18.93 -16.05 12.93
N PRO A 15 19.02 -14.72 13.11
CA PRO A 15 17.90 -13.84 12.80
C PRO A 15 17.47 -14.08 11.36
N ALA A 16 16.21 -14.48 11.17
CA ALA A 16 15.64 -14.70 9.84
C ALA A 16 15.99 -13.51 8.96
N ARG A 17 16.61 -13.78 7.80
CA ARG A 17 17.12 -12.75 6.89
C ARG A 17 16.00 -11.76 6.57
N ARG A 18 16.03 -10.58 7.21
CA ARG A 18 15.01 -9.54 7.05
C ARG A 18 15.12 -8.97 5.64
N ARG A 19 14.04 -9.04 4.87
CA ARG A 19 13.97 -8.59 3.47
C ARG A 19 13.19 -7.27 3.41
N PRO A 20 13.82 -6.11 3.70
CA PRO A 20 13.12 -4.83 3.78
C PRO A 20 12.44 -4.43 2.46
N TRP A 21 13.02 -4.81 1.32
CA TRP A 21 12.46 -4.54 0.01
C TRP A 21 11.09 -5.20 -0.21
N LEU A 22 10.81 -6.35 0.43
CA LEU A 22 9.49 -6.99 0.35
C LEU A 22 8.43 -6.12 1.02
N ALA A 23 8.74 -5.50 2.16
CA ALA A 23 7.81 -4.60 2.82
C ALA A 23 7.47 -3.40 1.93
N LEU A 24 8.47 -2.80 1.29
CA LEU A 24 8.25 -1.70 0.36
C LEU A 24 7.43 -2.14 -0.86
N LEU A 25 7.74 -3.29 -1.45
CA LEU A 25 7.00 -3.83 -2.59
C LEU A 25 5.52 -4.06 -2.24
N VAL A 26 5.24 -4.66 -1.08
CA VAL A 26 3.85 -4.91 -0.65
C VAL A 26 3.12 -3.60 -0.34
N ALA A 27 3.78 -2.61 0.27
CA ALA A 27 3.19 -1.27 0.44
C ALA A 27 2.84 -0.62 -0.92
N ALA A 28 3.74 -0.71 -1.90
CA ALA A 28 3.52 -0.19 -3.24
C ALA A 28 2.35 -0.90 -3.94
N LEU A 29 2.29 -2.23 -3.85
CA LEU A 29 1.18 -3.02 -4.39
C LEU A 29 -0.15 -2.70 -3.69
N GLY A 30 -0.14 -2.44 -2.39
CA GLY A 30 -1.34 -2.00 -1.66
C GLY A 30 -1.81 -0.61 -2.06
N THR A 31 -0.91 0.27 -2.52
CA THR A 31 -1.24 1.64 -2.95
C THR A 31 -1.63 1.69 -4.43
N ALA A 32 -1.17 0.73 -5.23
CA ALA A 32 -1.37 0.70 -6.68
C ALA A 32 -2.84 0.79 -7.13
N PRO A 33 -3.83 0.13 -6.49
CA PRO A 33 -5.24 0.26 -6.87
C PRO A 33 -5.74 1.71 -6.81
N TYR A 34 -5.31 2.50 -5.82
CA TYR A 34 -5.69 3.91 -5.71
C TYR A 34 -4.96 4.78 -6.75
N ALA A 35 -3.66 4.56 -6.90
CA ALA A 35 -2.85 5.35 -7.81
C ALA A 35 -3.21 5.11 -9.28
N VAL A 36 -3.24 3.84 -9.70
CA VAL A 36 -3.48 3.45 -11.10
C VAL A 36 -4.96 3.43 -11.44
N GLY A 37 -5.79 3.10 -10.46
CA GLY A 37 -7.22 2.95 -10.66
C GLY A 37 -8.03 4.23 -10.45
N LEU A 38 -7.64 5.12 -9.55
CA LEU A 38 -8.45 6.32 -9.27
C LEU A 38 -7.74 7.59 -9.70
N LEU A 39 -6.52 7.80 -9.18
CA LEU A 39 -5.81 9.05 -9.42
C LEU A 39 -5.33 9.17 -10.87
N LEU A 40 -4.77 8.11 -11.44
CA LEU A 40 -4.24 8.15 -12.80
C LEU A 40 -5.35 8.43 -13.83
N PRO A 41 -6.52 7.76 -13.82
CA PRO A 41 -7.63 8.09 -14.72
C PRO A 41 -8.16 9.51 -14.46
N TYR A 42 -8.27 9.91 -13.18
CA TYR A 42 -8.71 11.26 -12.83
C TYR A 42 -7.84 12.34 -13.49
N TYR A 43 -6.51 12.23 -13.38
CA TYR A 43 -5.60 13.20 -13.98
C TYR A 43 -5.46 13.05 -15.50
N ALA A 44 -5.43 11.82 -16.01
CA ALA A 44 -5.27 11.56 -17.44
C ALA A 44 -6.45 12.08 -18.27
N ASN A 45 -7.66 12.08 -17.70
CA ASN A 45 -8.85 12.61 -18.35
C ASN A 45 -9.11 14.09 -18.03
N GLY A 46 -8.20 14.77 -17.33
CA GLY A 46 -8.31 16.20 -17.04
C GLY A 46 -9.42 16.57 -16.05
N LEU A 47 -9.89 15.62 -15.24
CA LEU A 47 -11.02 15.84 -14.33
C LEU A 47 -10.66 16.80 -13.17
N GLN A 48 -9.38 17.06 -12.94
CA GLN A 48 -8.91 18.11 -12.03
C GLN A 48 -9.23 19.53 -12.50
N ASP A 49 -9.36 19.73 -13.82
CA ASP A 49 -9.59 21.05 -14.43
C ASP A 49 -11.09 21.32 -14.63
N ARG A 50 -11.96 20.46 -14.10
CA ARG A 50 -13.42 20.62 -14.17
C ARG A 50 -13.87 21.94 -13.51
N PRO A 51 -14.93 22.59 -14.00
CA PRO A 51 -15.47 23.77 -13.36
C PRO A 51 -15.85 23.52 -11.90
N ALA A 52 -15.65 24.52 -11.05
CA ALA A 52 -15.99 24.42 -9.63
C ALA A 52 -17.49 24.14 -9.46
N GLY A 53 -17.83 23.12 -8.66
CA GLY A 53 -19.21 22.69 -8.42
C GLY A 53 -19.75 21.65 -9.41
N THR A 54 -19.01 21.31 -10.46
CA THR A 54 -19.36 20.21 -11.36
C THR A 54 -19.02 18.88 -10.70
N SER A 55 -20.01 17.99 -10.55
CA SER A 55 -19.81 16.68 -9.93
C SER A 55 -19.10 15.69 -10.87
N LEU A 56 -18.31 14.78 -10.29
CA LEU A 56 -17.61 13.71 -11.00
C LEU A 56 -18.59 12.73 -11.65
N TYR A 57 -19.78 12.53 -11.07
CA TYR A 57 -20.84 11.67 -11.60
C TYR A 57 -21.42 12.11 -12.95
N LEU A 58 -21.13 13.33 -13.40
CA LEU A 58 -21.52 13.75 -14.76
C LEU A 58 -20.65 13.11 -15.85
N TYR A 59 -19.52 12.51 -15.47
CA TYR A 59 -18.60 11.86 -16.37
C TYR A 59 -18.73 10.34 -16.21
N ASP A 60 -19.29 9.68 -17.23
CA ASP A 60 -19.41 8.23 -17.26
C ASP A 60 -18.02 7.58 -17.28
N LEU A 61 -17.73 6.76 -16.26
CA LEU A 61 -16.47 6.06 -16.10
C LEU A 61 -16.15 5.21 -17.34
N ALA A 62 -17.14 4.55 -17.93
CA ALA A 62 -16.96 3.65 -19.07
C ALA A 62 -16.53 4.37 -20.35
N GLY A 63 -16.76 5.68 -20.43
CA GLY A 63 -16.33 6.54 -21.53
C GLY A 63 -14.93 7.15 -21.35
N LEU A 64 -14.24 6.87 -20.25
CA LEU A 64 -12.95 7.47 -19.92
C LEU A 64 -11.82 6.46 -19.95
N TRP A 65 -10.62 6.94 -20.28
CA TRP A 65 -9.42 6.13 -20.21
C TRP A 65 -9.09 5.77 -18.75
N PRO A 66 -8.66 4.54 -18.42
CA PRO A 66 -8.43 3.39 -19.31
C PRO A 66 -9.65 2.46 -19.46
N TYR A 67 -10.80 2.83 -18.92
CA TYR A 67 -12.00 1.98 -18.84
C TYR A 67 -12.69 1.77 -20.18
N ASP A 68 -12.54 2.71 -21.10
CA ASP A 68 -12.98 2.62 -22.49
C ASP A 68 -12.11 1.67 -23.35
N THR A 69 -10.98 1.20 -22.82
CA THR A 69 -10.03 0.33 -23.53
C THR A 69 -10.21 -1.16 -23.17
N VAL A 70 -9.54 -2.04 -23.92
CA VAL A 70 -9.47 -3.49 -23.63
C VAL A 70 -8.90 -3.79 -22.24
N LEU A 71 -8.09 -2.88 -21.67
CA LEU A 71 -7.54 -3.01 -20.33
C LEU A 71 -8.56 -2.64 -19.24
N GLY A 72 -9.65 -1.96 -19.59
CA GLY A 72 -10.66 -1.45 -18.66
C GLY A 72 -11.19 -2.55 -17.74
N GLY A 73 -11.63 -3.68 -18.31
CA GLY A 73 -12.14 -4.81 -17.52
C GLY A 73 -11.13 -5.39 -16.53
N VAL A 74 -9.84 -5.48 -16.91
CA VAL A 74 -8.79 -5.99 -16.03
C VAL A 74 -8.51 -5.01 -14.89
N ILE A 75 -8.46 -3.71 -15.19
CA ILE A 75 -8.25 -2.65 -14.20
C ILE A 75 -9.43 -2.60 -13.24
N THR A 76 -10.67 -2.60 -13.75
CA THR A 76 -11.89 -2.62 -12.93
C THR A 76 -11.91 -3.83 -12.00
N PHE A 77 -11.60 -5.04 -12.49
CA PHE A 77 -11.50 -6.22 -11.65
C PHE A 77 -10.41 -6.09 -10.58
N GLY A 78 -9.22 -5.65 -10.97
CA GLY A 78 -8.10 -5.43 -10.05
C GLY A 78 -8.43 -4.40 -8.96
N MET A 79 -9.21 -3.37 -9.30
CA MET A 79 -9.70 -2.38 -8.35
C MET A 79 -10.80 -2.91 -7.44
N LEU A 80 -11.78 -3.64 -7.97
CA LEU A 80 -12.86 -4.24 -7.17
C LEU A 80 -12.33 -5.13 -6.05
N VAL A 81 -11.26 -5.88 -6.33
CA VAL A 81 -10.61 -6.74 -5.33
C VAL A 81 -9.56 -5.97 -4.53
N GLY A 82 -8.75 -5.16 -5.19
CA GLY A 82 -7.60 -4.48 -4.59
C GLY A 82 -7.98 -3.34 -3.65
N MET A 83 -9.02 -2.56 -3.99
CA MET A 83 -9.41 -1.36 -3.25
C MET A 83 -9.89 -1.68 -1.82
N PRO A 84 -10.73 -2.72 -1.59
CA PRO A 84 -11.12 -3.11 -0.23
C PRO A 84 -10.00 -3.78 0.56
N LEU A 85 -9.05 -4.48 -0.10
CA LEU A 85 -7.95 -5.19 0.55
C LEU A 85 -6.76 -4.26 0.90
N ALA A 86 -6.55 -3.22 0.10
CA ALA A 86 -5.46 -2.27 0.24
C ALA A 86 -5.29 -1.65 1.64
N PRO A 87 -6.33 -1.24 2.40
CA PRO A 87 -6.13 -0.68 3.73
C PRO A 87 -5.65 -1.74 4.73
N PHE A 88 -6.13 -2.99 4.61
CA PHE A 88 -5.70 -4.09 5.48
C PHE A 88 -4.26 -4.51 5.19
N VAL A 89 -3.90 -4.62 3.91
CA VAL A 89 -2.52 -4.91 3.50
C VAL A 89 -1.59 -3.79 3.97
N SER A 90 -1.98 -2.53 3.76
CA SER A 90 -1.19 -1.37 4.21
C SER A 90 -1.03 -1.35 5.73
N ALA A 91 -2.09 -1.61 6.51
CA ALA A 91 -2.01 -1.67 7.96
C ALA A 91 -1.06 -2.79 8.42
N GLY A 92 -1.16 -3.97 7.80
CA GLY A 92 -0.26 -5.10 8.06
C GLY A 92 1.21 -4.76 7.76
N VAL A 93 1.49 -4.11 6.63
CA VAL A 93 2.84 -3.68 6.26
C VAL A 93 3.38 -2.61 7.22
N ALA A 94 2.57 -1.62 7.61
CA ALA A 94 2.97 -0.59 8.56
C ALA A 94 3.34 -1.20 9.91
N MET A 95 2.50 -2.11 10.43
CA MET A 95 2.74 -2.82 11.69
C MET A 95 4.00 -3.70 11.62
N TRP A 96 4.11 -4.54 10.58
CA TRP A 96 5.26 -5.42 10.40
C TRP A 96 6.58 -4.65 10.25
N SER A 97 6.57 -3.57 9.46
CA SER A 97 7.75 -2.74 9.20
C SER A 97 8.14 -1.95 10.45
N GLY A 98 7.17 -1.40 11.18
CA GLY A 98 7.41 -0.73 12.46
C GLY A 98 8.01 -1.67 13.50
N PHE A 99 7.47 -2.90 13.62
CA PHE A 99 8.03 -3.92 14.50
C PHE A 99 9.45 -4.33 14.07
N SER A 100 9.67 -4.53 12.77
CA SER A 100 10.99 -4.88 12.21
C SER A 100 12.05 -3.81 12.48
N LEU A 101 11.67 -2.53 12.37
CA LEU A 101 12.50 -1.39 12.71
C LEU A 101 12.82 -1.36 14.20
N TRP A 102 11.81 -1.53 15.06
CA TRP A 102 12.00 -1.50 16.51
C TRP A 102 12.95 -2.59 16.99
N ASP A 103 12.73 -3.81 16.53
CA ASP A 103 13.44 -5.00 16.96
C ASP A 103 14.89 -5.03 16.43
N ALA A 104 15.13 -4.59 15.19
CA ALA A 104 16.48 -4.57 14.60
C ALA A 104 17.12 -3.17 14.52
N ARG A 105 16.64 -2.19 15.30
CA ARG A 105 17.14 -0.80 15.29
C ARG A 105 18.65 -0.65 15.50
N ARG A 106 19.30 -1.62 16.17
CA ARG A 106 20.74 -1.59 16.47
C ARG A 106 21.61 -2.33 15.45
N THR A 107 21.00 -3.13 14.57
CA THR A 107 21.72 -4.06 13.67
C THR A 107 21.39 -3.84 12.20
N LEU A 108 20.32 -3.09 11.89
CA LEU A 108 19.95 -2.75 10.52
C LEU A 108 20.94 -1.76 9.90
N PRO A 109 21.42 -2.01 8.67
CA PRO A 109 22.13 -1.00 7.90
C PRO A 109 21.18 0.17 7.59
N GLY A 110 21.72 1.38 7.44
CA GLY A 110 20.92 2.59 7.19
C GLY A 110 19.99 2.48 5.98
N THR A 111 20.40 1.77 4.93
CA THR A 111 19.56 1.50 3.74
C THR A 111 18.35 0.61 4.06
N GLY A 112 18.50 -0.35 4.98
CA GLY A 112 17.41 -1.19 5.46
C GLY A 112 16.41 -0.38 6.29
N VAL A 113 16.91 0.52 7.15
CA VAL A 113 16.09 1.46 7.92
C VAL A 113 15.28 2.35 6.98
N ALA A 114 15.95 2.99 6.01
CA ALA A 114 15.29 3.87 5.04
C ALA A 114 14.19 3.14 4.26
N THR A 115 14.45 1.91 3.80
CA THR A 115 13.46 1.10 3.07
C THR A 115 12.23 0.79 3.93
N TYR A 116 12.41 0.40 5.19
CA TYR A 116 11.27 0.16 6.09
C TYR A 116 10.51 1.42 6.43
N VAL A 117 11.20 2.54 6.67
CA VAL A 117 10.55 3.84 6.93
C VAL A 117 9.71 4.25 5.72
N LEU A 118 10.25 4.11 4.50
CA LEU A 118 9.51 4.42 3.29
C LEU A 118 8.27 3.51 3.13
N ALA A 119 8.39 2.22 3.43
CA ALA A 119 7.27 1.30 3.42
C ALA A 119 6.17 1.70 4.42
N VAL A 120 6.56 2.11 5.64
CA VAL A 120 5.63 2.61 6.67
C VAL A 120 4.93 3.88 6.19
N LEU A 121 5.70 4.86 5.68
CA LEU A 121 5.15 6.12 5.20
C LEU A 121 4.18 5.92 4.04
N LEU A 122 4.51 5.04 3.10
CA LEU A 122 3.64 4.73 1.96
C LEU A 122 2.35 4.06 2.42
N ALA A 123 2.44 3.08 3.32
CA ALA A 123 1.30 2.36 3.85
C ALA A 123 0.39 3.23 4.75
N ILE A 124 0.95 4.09 5.59
CA ILE A 124 0.16 5.04 6.38
C ILE A 124 -0.44 6.11 5.47
N GLY A 125 0.35 6.61 4.51
CA GLY A 125 -0.09 7.61 3.54
C GLY A 125 -1.26 7.13 2.69
N SER A 126 -1.24 5.87 2.23
CA SER A 126 -2.34 5.29 1.47
C SER A 126 -3.64 5.21 2.29
N ILE A 127 -3.55 4.81 3.56
CA ILE A 127 -4.70 4.77 4.48
C ILE A 127 -5.20 6.18 4.78
N ALA A 128 -4.29 7.11 5.09
CA ALA A 128 -4.65 8.49 5.40
C ALA A 128 -5.29 9.19 4.21
N TRP A 129 -4.85 8.87 2.98
CA TRP A 129 -5.45 9.39 1.76
C TRP A 129 -6.93 9.03 1.63
N LEU A 130 -7.36 7.85 2.07
CA LEU A 130 -8.78 7.44 2.05
C LEU A 130 -9.68 8.34 2.90
N ALA A 131 -9.12 9.02 3.91
CA ALA A 131 -9.87 9.97 4.73
C ALA A 131 -10.03 11.35 4.07
N THR A 132 -9.47 11.57 2.88
CA THR A 132 -9.59 12.83 2.17
C THR A 132 -10.92 12.93 1.40
N PRO A 133 -11.49 14.14 1.23
CA PRO A 133 -12.71 14.33 0.44
C PRO A 133 -12.56 13.83 -1.01
N LEU A 134 -11.38 14.07 -1.62
CA LEU A 134 -11.09 13.63 -2.98
C LEU A 134 -11.13 12.11 -3.11
N ALA A 135 -10.54 11.37 -2.16
CA ALA A 135 -10.58 9.91 -2.18
C ALA A 135 -12.01 9.39 -2.09
N THR A 136 -12.82 9.98 -1.21
CA THR A 136 -14.23 9.60 -1.07
C THR A 136 -15.01 9.85 -2.36
N GLU A 137 -14.80 11.01 -3.00
CA GLU A 137 -15.46 11.34 -4.27
C GLU A 137 -15.04 10.39 -5.40
N LEU A 138 -13.74 10.07 -5.52
CA LEU A 138 -13.23 9.16 -6.54
C LEU A 138 -13.69 7.72 -6.32
N VAL A 139 -13.71 7.24 -5.07
CA VAL A 139 -14.19 5.89 -4.75
C VAL A 139 -15.68 5.79 -5.07
N ALA A 140 -16.47 6.78 -4.70
CA ALA A 140 -17.90 6.78 -4.99
C ALA A 140 -18.17 6.87 -6.50
N TRP A 141 -17.43 7.70 -7.23
CA TRP A 141 -17.48 7.77 -8.69
C TRP A 141 -17.13 6.45 -9.38
N PHE A 142 -16.15 5.70 -8.85
CA PHE A 142 -15.78 4.39 -9.40
C PHE A 142 -16.83 3.29 -9.15
N LEU A 143 -17.62 3.42 -8.08
CA LEU A 143 -18.61 2.42 -7.66
C LEU A 143 -20.02 2.68 -8.21
N ASP A 144 -20.24 3.85 -8.80
CA ASP A 144 -21.48 4.25 -9.50
C ASP A 144 -21.51 3.65 -10.92
#